data_AF-A0A653DZR3-F1
#
_entry.id   AF-A0A653DZR3-F1
#
_cell.length_a   1.000
_cell.length_b   1.000
_cell.length_c   1.000
_cell.angle_alpha   90.00
_cell.angle_beta   90.00
_cell.angle_gamma   90.00
#
_symmetry.space_group_name_H-M   'P 1'
#
loop_
_entity.id
_entity.type
_entity.pdbx_description
1 polymer ?
#
loop_
_entity_poly.entity_id
_entity_poly.type
_entity_poly.pdbx_seq_one_letter_code
_entity_poly.pdbx_strand_id
1 'polypeptide(L)'
;MRTQKGFTLAELLMVVAIIGILATIGVPSFRSLILDNRLSSTANSLLGVMQMARSEAAMLRSTITVCAASRDQSACVDDANWSAGILITQGSDILRVVPLSSAGVTITSTRPRIDYRGDGKTTAASFTLNDSRGDAFARKIQINAIGQACSGASCS
;
A
#
# COMPACT_ATOMS: atom_id res chain seq x y z
N MET A 1 -49.84 30.42 24.49
CA MET A 1 -49.48 29.04 24.89
C MET A 1 -48.78 28.38 23.72
N ARG A 2 -47.50 28.01 23.85
CA ARG A 2 -46.75 27.30 22.81
C ARG A 2 -47.07 25.81 22.90
N THR A 3 -47.71 25.25 21.88
CA THR A 3 -47.92 23.81 21.73
C THR A 3 -46.59 23.16 21.33
N GLN A 4 -46.02 22.33 22.22
CA GLN A 4 -44.94 21.43 21.83
C GLN A 4 -45.53 20.34 20.93
N LYS A 5 -45.16 20.33 19.64
CA LYS A 5 -45.44 19.22 18.74
C LYS A 5 -44.39 18.13 18.98
N GLY A 6 -44.80 17.01 19.58
CA GLY A 6 -43.99 15.79 19.65
C GLY A 6 -44.11 14.98 18.36
N PHE A 7 -43.06 14.21 18.03
CA PHE A 7 -43.10 13.24 16.93
C PHE A 7 -44.13 12.14 17.21
N THR A 8 -44.84 11.69 16.18
CA THR A 8 -45.76 10.56 16.32
C THR A 8 -45.00 9.23 16.28
N LEU A 9 -45.56 8.18 16.88
CA LEU A 9 -44.95 6.84 16.85
C LEU A 9 -44.78 6.33 15.42
N ALA A 10 -45.75 6.60 14.54
CA ALA A 10 -45.69 6.24 13.13
C ALA A 10 -44.56 6.98 12.38
N GLU A 11 -44.31 8.24 12.72
CA GLU A 11 -43.25 9.07 12.13
C GLU A 11 -41.86 8.56 12.54
N LEU A 12 -41.70 8.18 13.80
CA LEU A 12 -40.45 7.55 14.26
C LEU A 12 -40.20 6.21 13.55
N LEU A 13 -41.24 5.37 13.39
CA LEU A 13 -41.12 4.10 12.66
C LEU A 13 -40.78 4.30 11.18
N MET A 14 -41.36 5.32 10.54
CA MET A 14 -41.04 5.65 9.15
C MET A 14 -39.58 6.09 8.99
N VAL A 15 -39.07 6.92 9.91
CA VAL A 15 -37.66 7.35 9.90
C VAL A 15 -36.71 6.17 10.10
N VAL A 16 -37.01 5.29 11.06
CA VAL A 16 -36.20 4.07 11.29
C VAL A 16 -36.22 3.15 10.08
N ALA A 17 -37.37 2.99 9.42
CA ALA A 17 -37.48 2.19 8.20
C ALA A 17 -36.63 2.75 7.05
N ILE A 18 -36.66 4.07 6.85
CA ILE A 18 -35.84 4.75 5.82
C ILE A 18 -34.34 4.60 6.15
N ILE A 19 -33.94 4.81 7.40
CA ILE A 19 -32.55 4.63 7.84
C ILE A 19 -32.10 3.19 7.61
N GLY A 20 -32.95 2.20 7.92
CA GLY A 20 -32.65 0.79 7.68
C GLY A 20 -32.36 0.49 6.21
N ILE A 21 -33.22 0.96 5.30
CA ILE A 21 -33.03 0.80 3.85
C ILE A 21 -31.72 1.47 3.39
N LEU A 22 -31.50 2.72 3.79
CA LEU A 22 -30.27 3.45 3.42
C LEU A 22 -29.01 2.79 3.98
N ALA A 23 -29.05 2.25 5.20
CA ALA A 23 -27.93 1.56 5.81
C ALA A 23 -27.52 0.31 5.01
N THR A 24 -28.48 -0.44 4.47
CA THR A 24 -28.17 -1.64 3.65
C THR A 24 -27.41 -1.30 2.37
N ILE A 25 -27.66 -0.14 1.76
CA ILE A 25 -27.00 0.31 0.53
C ILE A 25 -25.68 1.02 0.82
N GLY A 26 -25.63 1.79 1.92
CA GLY A 26 -24.47 2.63 2.27
C GLY A 26 -23.25 1.84 2.75
N VAL A 27 -23.44 0.86 3.64
CA VAL A 27 -22.33 0.09 4.26
C VAL A 27 -21.39 -0.61 3.27
N PRO A 28 -21.86 -1.36 2.24
CA PRO A 28 -20.96 -2.03 1.31
C PRO A 28 -20.06 -1.06 0.53
N SER A 29 -20.57 0.13 0.21
CA SER A 29 -19.84 1.18 -0.51
C SER A 29 -18.67 1.73 0.31
N PHE A 30 -18.86 1.93 1.62
CA PHE A 30 -17.80 2.38 2.53
C PHE A 30 -16.67 1.35 2.69
N ARG A 31 -17.00 0.05 2.71
CA ARG A 31 -15.98 -1.00 2.81
C ARG A 31 -15.03 -0.99 1.60
N SER A 32 -15.57 -0.90 0.39
CA SER A 32 -14.76 -0.84 -0.83
C SER A 32 -13.87 0.40 -0.85
N LEU A 33 -14.42 1.56 -0.47
CA LEU A 33 -13.65 2.80 -0.37
C LEU A 33 -12.47 2.68 0.61
N ILE A 34 -12.67 2.05 1.78
CA ILE A 34 -11.59 1.83 2.75
C ILE A 34 -10.49 0.93 2.16
N LEU A 35 -10.87 -0.15 1.49
CA LEU A 35 -9.93 -1.08 0.86
C LEU A 35 -9.13 -0.41 -0.26
N ASP A 36 -9.78 0.40 -1.11
CA ASP A 36 -9.11 1.17 -2.17
C ASP A 36 -8.14 2.20 -1.61
N ASN A 37 -8.52 2.87 -0.51
CA ASN A 37 -7.62 3.80 0.19
C ASN A 37 -6.40 3.08 0.76
N ARG A 38 -6.58 1.88 1.33
CA ARG A 38 -5.46 1.07 1.84
C ARG A 38 -4.51 0.68 0.71
N LEU A 39 -5.01 0.10 -0.37
CA LEU A 39 -4.19 -0.24 -1.54
C LEU A 39 -3.44 0.97 -2.09
N SER A 40 -4.10 2.12 -2.20
CA SER A 40 -3.49 3.35 -2.72
C SER A 40 -2.43 3.91 -1.77
N SER A 41 -2.71 3.92 -0.47
CA SER A 41 -1.75 4.37 0.55
C SER A 41 -0.50 3.48 0.58
N THR A 42 -0.67 2.16 0.55
CA THR A 42 0.45 1.21 0.50
C THR A 42 1.24 1.34 -0.80
N ALA A 43 0.57 1.50 -1.95
CA ALA A 43 1.22 1.72 -3.24
C ALA A 43 2.06 3.01 -3.24
N ASN A 44 1.51 4.11 -2.73
CA ASN A 44 2.22 5.39 -2.63
C ASN A 44 3.41 5.31 -1.68
N SER A 45 3.27 4.59 -0.57
CA SER A 45 4.36 4.35 0.37
C SER A 45 5.49 3.58 -0.29
N LEU A 46 5.16 2.52 -1.05
CA LEU A 46 6.14 1.73 -1.79
C LEU A 46 6.86 2.57 -2.87
N LEU A 47 6.12 3.37 -3.64
CA LEU A 47 6.70 4.29 -4.61
C LEU A 47 7.67 5.27 -3.95
N GLY A 48 7.28 5.85 -2.80
CA GLY A 48 8.14 6.75 -2.03
C GLY A 48 9.42 6.08 -1.55
N VAL A 49 9.34 4.84 -1.07
CA VAL A 49 10.52 4.04 -0.65
C VAL A 49 11.47 3.81 -1.83
N MET A 50 10.96 3.42 -2.99
CA MET A 50 11.78 3.16 -4.17
C MET A 50 12.47 4.44 -4.70
N GLN A 51 11.74 5.56 -4.73
CA GLN A 51 12.30 6.85 -5.13
C GLN A 51 13.37 7.35 -4.15
N MET A 52 13.13 7.17 -2.85
CA MET A 52 14.09 7.52 -1.82
C MET A 52 15.37 6.67 -1.92
N ALA A 53 15.25 5.34 -1.98
CA ALA A 53 16.39 4.44 -2.11
C ALA A 53 17.22 4.70 -3.37
N ARG A 54 16.56 4.99 -4.51
CA ARG A 54 17.24 5.42 -5.73
C ARG A 54 18.04 6.71 -5.53
N SER A 55 17.44 7.68 -4.84
CA SER A 55 18.09 8.97 -4.57
C SER A 55 19.27 8.81 -3.61
N GLU A 56 19.13 8.00 -2.57
CA GLU A 56 20.22 7.65 -1.64
C GLU A 56 21.38 6.96 -2.37
N ALA A 57 21.10 6.01 -3.26
CA ALA A 57 22.12 5.36 -4.07
C ALA A 57 22.90 6.37 -4.93
N ALA A 58 22.18 7.27 -5.60
CA ALA A 58 22.78 8.32 -6.42
C ALA A 58 23.62 9.32 -5.58
N MET A 59 23.10 9.75 -4.43
CA MET A 59 23.79 10.67 -3.51
C MET A 59 25.09 10.07 -2.96
N LEU A 60 25.03 8.80 -2.53
CA LEU A 60 26.16 8.10 -1.93
C LEU A 60 27.10 7.47 -2.96
N ARG A 61 26.73 7.51 -4.26
CA ARG A 61 27.43 6.81 -5.37
C ARG A 61 27.75 5.34 -5.04
N SER A 62 26.86 4.70 -4.30
CA SER A 62 27.01 3.34 -3.80
C SER A 62 25.72 2.55 -4.02
N THR A 63 25.80 1.24 -3.88
CA THR A 63 24.64 0.38 -4.05
C THR A 63 23.79 0.39 -2.79
N ILE A 64 22.52 0.79 -2.92
CA ILE A 64 21.50 0.71 -1.87
C ILE A 64 20.55 -0.42 -2.21
N THR A 65 20.38 -1.33 -1.26
CA THR A 65 19.50 -2.50 -1.41
C THR A 65 18.20 -2.23 -0.70
N VAL A 66 17.09 -2.44 -1.39
CA VAL A 66 15.75 -2.48 -0.80
C VAL A 66 15.30 -3.94 -0.82
N CYS A 67 14.90 -4.50 0.32
CA CYS A 67 14.56 -5.93 0.42
C CYS A 67 13.31 -6.16 1.29
N ALA A 68 12.71 -7.33 1.14
CA ALA A 68 11.70 -7.82 2.08
C ALA A 68 12.32 -7.96 3.48
N ALA A 69 11.62 -7.46 4.50
CA ALA A 69 12.04 -7.61 5.89
C ALA A 69 11.61 -8.97 6.47
N SER A 70 12.40 -9.52 7.38
CA SER A 70 11.96 -10.57 8.29
C SER A 70 10.80 -10.08 9.18
N ARG A 71 10.05 -11.00 9.81
CA ARG A 71 8.88 -10.64 10.63
C ARG A 71 9.23 -9.77 11.84
N ASP A 72 10.41 -9.97 12.40
CA ASP A 72 10.99 -9.19 13.48
C ASP A 72 11.74 -7.94 12.98
N GLN A 73 11.73 -7.69 11.66
CA GLN A 73 12.33 -6.53 10.99
C GLN A 73 13.84 -6.37 11.24
N SER A 74 14.54 -7.48 11.47
CA SER A 74 15.97 -7.49 11.83
C SER A 74 16.89 -7.83 10.66
N ALA A 75 16.36 -8.40 9.56
CA ALA A 75 17.16 -8.83 8.42
C ALA A 75 16.39 -8.79 7.10
N CYS A 76 17.12 -8.67 5.98
CA CYS A 76 16.58 -8.96 4.67
C CYS A 76 16.27 -10.46 4.55
N VAL A 77 15.14 -10.79 3.94
CA VAL A 77 14.81 -12.18 3.58
C VAL A 77 14.74 -12.34 2.07
N ASP A 78 15.14 -13.51 1.58
CA ASP A 78 15.03 -13.86 0.16
C ASP A 78 13.63 -14.41 -0.16
N ASP A 79 12.60 -13.61 0.11
CA ASP A 79 11.19 -13.94 -0.13
C ASP A 79 10.55 -12.95 -1.11
N ALA A 80 9.65 -13.43 -1.96
CA ALA A 80 8.82 -12.61 -2.83
C ALA A 80 7.71 -11.88 -2.07
N ASN A 81 7.43 -12.25 -0.83
CA ASN A 81 6.45 -11.62 0.05
C ASN A 81 7.06 -10.49 0.88
N TRP A 82 6.62 -9.26 0.61
CA TRP A 82 7.12 -8.03 1.23
C TRP A 82 6.16 -7.46 2.27
N SER A 83 5.15 -8.24 2.68
CA SER A 83 4.08 -7.77 3.56
C SER A 83 4.55 -7.54 5.00
N ALA A 84 5.64 -8.18 5.43
CA ALA A 84 6.19 -8.00 6.79
C ALA A 84 6.85 -6.63 6.98
N GLY A 85 7.30 -5.99 5.90
CA GLY A 85 8.00 -4.71 5.92
C GLY A 85 9.11 -4.65 4.88
N ILE A 86 9.78 -3.51 4.85
CA ILE A 86 10.91 -3.25 3.96
C ILE A 86 12.11 -2.81 4.77
N LEU A 87 13.28 -3.33 4.44
CA LEU A 87 14.55 -2.77 4.89
C LEU A 87 15.27 -2.11 3.72
N ILE A 88 15.99 -1.05 4.06
CA ILE A 88 16.95 -0.39 3.18
C ILE A 88 18.31 -0.58 3.79
N THR A 89 19.23 -1.16 3.01
CA THR A 89 20.57 -1.50 3.47
C THR A 89 21.65 -1.01 2.53
N GLN A 90 22.84 -0.84 3.08
CA GLN A 90 24.08 -0.66 2.34
C GLN A 90 25.05 -1.76 2.77
N GLY A 91 25.24 -2.77 1.92
CA GLY A 91 25.94 -3.98 2.34
C GLY A 91 25.19 -4.68 3.48
N SER A 92 25.86 -4.89 4.61
CA SER A 92 25.28 -5.48 5.83
C SER A 92 24.54 -4.49 6.73
N ASP A 93 24.72 -3.18 6.51
CA ASP A 93 24.23 -2.16 7.42
C ASP A 93 22.79 -1.80 7.09
N ILE A 94 21.90 -1.89 8.08
CA ILE A 94 20.51 -1.46 7.96
C ILE A 94 20.47 0.05 8.14
N LEU A 95 20.18 0.77 7.05
CA LEU A 95 20.04 2.22 7.05
C LEU A 95 18.65 2.63 7.53
N ARG A 96 17.63 1.86 7.14
CA ARG A 96 16.24 2.18 7.47
C ARG A 96 15.36 0.95 7.54
N VAL A 97 14.48 0.95 8.53
CA VAL A 97 13.33 0.04 8.63
C VAL A 97 12.08 0.80 8.21
N VAL A 98 11.33 0.25 7.26
CA VAL A 98 10.04 0.80 6.83
C VAL A 98 8.96 -0.23 7.17
N PRO A 99 8.27 -0.07 8.31
CA PRO A 99 7.14 -0.92 8.64
C PRO A 99 6.01 -0.59 7.67
N LEU A 100 5.67 -1.53 6.78
CA LEU A 100 4.47 -1.41 5.99
C LEU A 100 3.32 -1.95 6.83
N SER A 101 2.40 -1.07 7.24
CA SER A 101 1.15 -1.49 7.88
C SER A 101 0.25 -2.14 6.83
N SER A 102 0.54 -3.39 6.49
CA SER A 102 -0.14 -4.14 5.44
C SER A 102 -1.50 -4.68 5.90
N ALA A 103 -2.22 -3.95 6.76
CA ALA A 103 -3.45 -4.43 7.39
C ALA A 103 -4.53 -4.74 6.33
N GLY A 104 -4.62 -6.01 5.95
CA GLY A 104 -5.48 -6.50 4.87
C GLY A 104 -4.93 -6.28 3.46
N VAL A 105 -3.64 -5.94 3.30
CA VAL A 105 -2.93 -5.86 2.02
C VAL A 105 -1.78 -6.86 2.00
N THR A 106 -1.70 -7.68 0.97
CA THR A 106 -0.56 -8.56 0.69
C THR A 106 0.28 -7.96 -0.42
N ILE A 107 1.59 -7.86 -0.18
CA ILE A 107 2.55 -7.28 -1.11
C ILE A 107 3.45 -8.39 -1.61
N THR A 108 3.46 -8.60 -2.91
CA THR A 108 4.33 -9.57 -3.58
C THR A 108 5.17 -8.89 -4.65
N SER A 109 6.36 -9.40 -4.90
CA SER A 109 7.29 -8.87 -5.90
C SER A 109 7.83 -9.99 -6.77
N THR A 110 8.22 -9.67 -8.01
CA THR A 110 8.99 -10.58 -8.87
C THR A 110 10.43 -10.77 -8.39
N ARG A 111 10.88 -9.99 -7.41
CA ARG A 111 12.24 -10.07 -6.84
C ARG A 111 12.23 -9.94 -5.31
N PRO A 112 13.10 -10.67 -4.60
CA PRO A 112 13.23 -10.53 -3.14
C PRO A 112 13.96 -9.25 -2.71
N ARG A 113 14.69 -8.63 -3.64
CA ARG A 113 15.40 -7.37 -3.43
C ARG A 113 15.50 -6.54 -4.71
N ILE A 114 15.67 -5.24 -4.53
CA ILE A 114 15.88 -4.23 -5.55
C ILE A 114 17.17 -3.50 -5.21
N ASP A 115 18.19 -3.68 -6.04
CA ASP A 115 19.49 -3.06 -5.85
C ASP A 115 19.59 -1.81 -6.72
N TYR A 116 19.55 -0.63 -6.10
CA TYR A 116 19.80 0.63 -6.77
C TYR A 116 21.29 0.92 -6.78
N ARG A 117 21.88 1.03 -7.96
CA ARG A 117 23.30 1.36 -8.14
C ARG A 117 23.53 2.86 -7.97
N GLY A 118 24.79 3.28 -7.84
CA GLY A 118 25.18 4.69 -7.70
C GLY A 118 24.80 5.61 -8.88
N ASP A 119 24.37 5.07 -10.02
CA ASP A 119 23.81 5.81 -11.15
C ASP A 119 22.26 5.84 -11.14
N GLY A 120 21.64 5.33 -10.08
CA GLY A 120 20.20 5.26 -9.88
C GLY A 120 19.50 4.19 -10.72
N LYS A 121 20.23 3.32 -11.42
CA LYS A 121 19.67 2.19 -12.17
C LYS A 121 19.45 0.97 -11.27
N THR A 122 18.58 0.07 -11.72
CA THR A 122 18.31 -1.19 -11.04
C THR A 122 17.91 -2.28 -12.05
N THR A 123 17.64 -3.49 -11.58
CA THR A 123 17.03 -4.51 -12.42
C THR A 123 15.51 -4.34 -12.41
N ALA A 124 14.88 -4.47 -13.57
CA ALA A 124 13.43 -4.35 -13.67
C ALA A 124 12.72 -5.35 -12.75
N ALA A 125 11.63 -4.90 -12.13
CA ALA A 125 10.81 -5.67 -11.21
C ALA A 125 9.38 -5.16 -11.21
N SER A 126 8.45 -5.96 -10.70
CA SER A 126 7.08 -5.52 -10.45
C SER A 126 6.58 -5.97 -9.10
N PHE A 127 5.79 -5.12 -8.47
CA PHE A 127 5.06 -5.41 -7.25
C PHE A 127 3.57 -5.54 -7.54
N THR A 128 2.94 -6.50 -6.88
CA THR A 128 1.48 -6.69 -6.87
C THR A 128 0.99 -6.55 -5.44
N LEU A 129 0.05 -5.62 -5.24
CA LEU A 129 -0.63 -5.38 -3.97
C LEU A 129 -2.05 -5.90 -4.08
N ASN A 130 -2.38 -6.88 -3.25
CA ASN A 130 -3.67 -7.54 -3.21
C ASN A 130 -4.38 -7.29 -1.88
N ASP A 131 -5.71 -7.29 -1.88
CA ASP A 131 -6.52 -7.30 -0.67
C ASP A 131 -7.53 -8.46 -0.69
N SER A 132 -8.42 -8.52 0.30
CA SER A 132 -9.43 -9.59 0.42
C SER A 132 -10.39 -9.75 -0.76
N ARG A 133 -10.46 -8.78 -1.68
CA ARG A 133 -11.30 -8.81 -2.89
C ARG A 133 -10.64 -9.57 -4.05
N GLY A 134 -9.34 -9.90 -3.94
CA GLY A 134 -8.60 -10.69 -4.93
C GLY A 134 -8.00 -9.87 -6.09
N ASP A 135 -7.40 -10.58 -7.05
CA ASP A 135 -6.50 -10.02 -8.07
C ASP A 135 -7.15 -9.01 -9.02
N ALA A 136 -8.47 -9.09 -9.20
CA ALA A 136 -9.22 -8.14 -10.04
C ALA A 136 -9.14 -6.69 -9.51
N PHE A 137 -8.86 -6.52 -8.22
CA PHE A 137 -8.71 -5.22 -7.56
C PHE A 137 -7.24 -4.89 -7.25
N ALA A 138 -6.30 -5.71 -7.71
CA ALA A 138 -4.89 -5.54 -7.41
C ALA A 138 -4.33 -4.22 -7.93
N ARG A 139 -3.41 -3.62 -7.17
CA ARG A 139 -2.57 -2.52 -7.67
C ARG A 139 -1.21 -3.09 -8.09
N LYS A 140 -0.75 -2.71 -9.28
CA LYS A 140 0.57 -3.08 -9.79
C LYS A 140 1.48 -1.86 -9.83
N ILE A 141 2.70 -2.05 -9.35
CA ILE A 141 3.80 -1.08 -9.47
C ILE A 141 4.87 -1.72 -10.33
N GLN A 142 5.40 -0.98 -11.31
CA GLN A 142 6.51 -1.44 -12.13
C GLN A 142 7.75 -0.60 -11.87
N ILE A 143 8.89 -1.25 -11.89
CA ILE A 143 10.21 -0.64 -11.83
C ILE A 143 10.94 -1.01 -13.11
N ASN A 144 11.39 -0.01 -13.87
CA ASN A 144 12.15 -0.24 -15.10
C ASN A 144 13.67 -0.34 -14.81
N ALA A 145 14.44 -0.73 -15.83
CA ALA A 145 15.89 -0.90 -15.69
C ALA A 145 16.66 0.41 -15.42
N ILE A 146 16.04 1.58 -15.64
CA ILE A 146 16.63 2.89 -15.30
C ILE A 146 16.24 3.37 -13.91
N GLY A 147 15.57 2.51 -13.12
CA GLY A 147 15.27 2.72 -11.71
C GLY A 147 13.98 3.50 -11.42
N GLN A 148 13.20 3.86 -12.43
CA GLN A 148 11.94 4.57 -12.21
C GLN A 148 10.86 3.58 -11.77
N ALA A 149 10.20 3.90 -10.65
CA ALA A 149 9.02 3.21 -10.16
C ALA A 149 7.76 4.02 -10.52
N CYS A 150 6.74 3.35 -11.04
CA CYS A 150 5.49 3.96 -11.50
C CYS A 150 4.29 3.08 -11.10
N SER A 151 3.08 3.65 -11.18
CA SER A 151 1.83 2.88 -10.99
C SER A 151 0.74 3.29 -11.98
N GLY A 152 -0.14 2.35 -12.34
CA GLY A 152 -1.27 2.63 -13.24
C GLY A 152 -0.83 3.10 -14.63
N ALA A 153 -1.55 4.08 -15.18
CA ALA A 153 -1.31 4.62 -16.54
C ALA A 153 0.04 5.34 -16.72
N SER A 154 0.77 5.61 -15.64
CA SER A 154 2.10 6.23 -15.71
C SER A 154 3.24 5.23 -16.05
N CYS A 155 2.91 3.94 -16.21
CA CYS A 155 3.89 2.88 -16.52
C CYS A 155 3.96 2.46 -17.99
N SER A 156 3.13 3.02 -18.86
CA SER A 156 3.10 2.73 -20.30
C SER A 156 4.03 3.64 -21.10
#